data_AF-A0A530QN28-F1
#
_entry.id   AF-A0A530QN28-F1
#
_cell.length_a   1.000
_cell.length_b   1.000
_cell.length_c   1.000
_cell.angle_alpha   90.00
_cell.angle_beta   90.00
_cell.angle_gamma   90.00
#
_symmetry.space_group_name_H-M   'P 1'
#
loop_
_entity.id
_entity.type
_entity.pdbx_description
1 polymer ?
#
loop_
_entity_poly.entity_id
_entity_poly.type
_entity_poly.pdbx_seq_one_letter_code
_entity_poly.pdbx_strand_id
1 'polypeptide(L)' 'MTKVYHAGEIEVFALRGVDLDLYEGEIAVLLGPSGSGKSTLLNIM' A
#
# COMPACT_ATOMS: atom_id res chain seq x y z
N MET A 1 -2.67 4.92 6.74
CA MET A 1 -1.34 5.02 6.07
C MET A 1 -1.43 5.72 4.72
N THR A 2 -0.51 6.65 4.41
CA THR A 2 -0.43 7.35 3.11
C THR A 2 1.00 7.28 2.58
N LYS A 3 1.17 7.05 1.28
CA LYS A 3 2.48 7.03 0.64
C LYS A 3 2.40 7.68 -0.74
N VAL A 4 3.23 8.69 -0.94
CA VAL A 4 3.46 9.36 -2.22
C VAL A 4 4.89 9.11 -2.65
N TYR A 5 5.08 8.74 -3.91
CA TYR A 5 6.38 8.71 -4.57
C TYR A 5 6.50 9.91 -5.50
N HIS A 6 7.66 10.53 -5.51
CA HIS A 6 7.97 11.62 -6.43
C HIS A 6 8.82 11.05 -7.57
N ALA A 7 8.25 11.00 -8.77
CA ALA A 7 8.90 10.54 -9.98
C ALA A 7 9.14 11.74 -10.90
N GLY A 8 10.27 12.43 -10.68
CA GLY A 8 10.54 13.72 -11.32
C GLY A 8 9.54 14.77 -10.83
N GLU A 9 8.83 15.40 -11.77
CA GLU A 9 7.80 16.41 -11.47
C GLU A 9 6.43 15.80 -11.14
N ILE A 10 6.26 14.47 -11.25
CA ILE A 10 4.97 13.80 -11.05
C ILE A 10 4.90 13.20 -9.65
N GLU A 11 3.81 13.48 -8.95
CA GLU A 11 3.44 12.82 -7.70
C GLU A 11 2.57 11.59 -7.96
N VAL A 12 3.04 10.42 -7.50
CA VAL A 12 2.30 9.16 -7.57
C VAL A 12 1.86 8.76 -6.18
N PHE A 13 0.56 8.88 -5.92
CA PHE A 13 -0.06 8.41 -4.69
C PHE A 13 -0.22 6.89 -4.71
N ALA A 14 0.79 6.19 -4.20
CA ALA A 14 0.76 4.73 -4.11
C ALA A 14 -0.19 4.22 -3.03
N LEU A 15 -0.38 4.98 -1.93
CA LEU A 15 -1.41 4.71 -0.92
C LEU A 15 -2.13 6.02 -0.57
N ARG A 16 -3.46 5.99 -0.51
CA ARG A 16 -4.33 7.15 -0.30
C ARG A 16 -5.15 7.02 1.00
N GLY A 17 -4.49 6.95 2.15
CA GLY A 17 -5.18 6.79 3.44
C GLY A 17 -5.77 5.39 3.63
N VAL A 18 -4.91 4.39 3.73
CA VAL A 18 -5.28 2.98 3.98
C VAL A 18 -5.17 2.66 5.47
N ASP A 19 -6.24 2.16 6.06
CA ASP A 19 -6.24 1.65 7.43
C ASP A 19 -6.32 0.12 7.39
N LEU A 20 -5.49 -0.56 8.18
CA LEU A 20 -5.36 -2.00 8.22
C LEU A 20 -4.96 -2.45 9.61
N ASP A 21 -5.75 -3.33 10.20
CA ASP A 21 -5.44 -4.04 11.43
C ASP A 21 -5.28 -5.54 11.11
N LEU A 22 -4.19 -6.15 11.55
CA LEU A 22 -3.93 -7.58 11.46
C LEU A 22 -3.59 -8.11 12.85
N TYR A 23 -4.19 -9.24 13.22
CA TYR A 23 -4.01 -9.86 14.53
C TYR A 23 -3.09 -11.09 14.44
N GLU A 24 -2.52 -11.47 15.59
CA GLU A 24 -1.61 -12.62 15.67
C GLU A 24 -2.31 -13.91 15.23
N GLY A 25 -1.65 -14.66 14.34
CA GLY A 25 -2.16 -15.92 13.80
C GLY A 25 -3.13 -15.77 12.61
N GLU A 26 -3.46 -14.55 12.19
CA GLU A 26 -4.30 -14.34 10.99
C GLU A 26 -3.51 -14.53 9.69
N ILE A 27 -4.18 -15.15 8.71
CA ILE A 27 -3.69 -15.23 7.34
C ILE A 27 -4.63 -14.39 6.46
N ALA A 28 -4.10 -13.31 5.91
CA ALA A 28 -4.82 -12.42 5.00
C ALA A 28 -4.25 -12.50 3.58
N VAL A 29 -5.11 -12.29 2.58
CA VAL A 29 -4.71 -12.22 1.16
C VAL A 29 -5.00 -10.83 0.63
N LEU A 30 -3.97 -10.14 0.13
CA LEU A 30 -4.09 -8.83 -0.47
C LEU A 30 -4.26 -8.93 -1.99
N LEU A 31 -5.49 -8.70 -2.47
CA LEU A 31 -5.85 -8.79 -3.90
C LEU A 31 -6.03 -7.41 -4.53
N GLY A 32 -5.74 -7.30 -5.83
CA GLY A 32 -5.98 -6.09 -6.60
C GLY A 32 -5.16 -6.03 -7.90
N PRO A 33 -5.53 -5.17 -8.86
CA PRO A 33 -4.84 -5.02 -10.14
C PRO A 33 -3.35 -4.67 -10.00
N SER A 34 -2.55 -4.90 -11.04
CA SER A 34 -1.15 -4.43 -11.06
C SER A 34 -1.11 -2.90 -10.84
N GLY A 35 -0.14 -2.42 -10.06
CA GLY A 35 0.00 -1.00 -9.73
C GLY A 35 -0.92 -0.44 -8.63
N SER A 36 -1.81 -1.26 -8.05
CA SER A 36 -2.77 -0.79 -7.03
C SER A 36 -2.17 -0.47 -5.65
N GLY A 37 -0.84 -0.47 -5.48
CA GLY A 37 -0.18 -0.16 -4.21
C GLY A 37 0.05 -1.34 -3.26
N LYS A 38 -0.25 -2.59 -3.65
CA LYS A 38 -0.12 -3.78 -2.78
C LYS A 38 1.30 -3.99 -2.25
N SER A 39 2.30 -4.02 -3.14
CA SER A 39 3.71 -4.15 -2.75
C SER A 39 4.18 -2.94 -1.95
N THR A 40 3.65 -1.75 -2.23
CA THR A 40 3.94 -0.55 -1.42
C THR A 40 3.44 -0.72 0.01
N LEU A 41 2.21 -1.21 0.20
CA LEU A 41 1.65 -1.47 1.52
C LEU A 41 2.49 -2.51 2.29
N LEU A 42 2.81 -3.64 1.66
CA LEU A 42 3.62 -4.69 2.30
C LEU A 42 5.04 -4.24 2.66
N ASN A 43 5.64 -3.33 1.89
CA ASN A 43 7.00 -2.84 2.15
C ASN A 43 7.09 -1.85 3.32
N ILE A 44 5.97 -1.28 3.78
CA ILE A 44 5.95 -0.29 4.87
C ILE A 44 5.29 -0.81 6.14
N MET A 45 4.85 -2.08 6.12
CA MET A 45 4.39 -2.82 7.30
C MET A 45 5.56 -3.41 8.08
#